data_AF-Q6CLL7-F1
#
_entry.id   AF-Q6CLL7-F1
#
_cell.length_a   1.000
_cell.length_b   1.000
_cell.length_c   1.000
_cell.angle_alpha   90.00
_cell.angle_beta   90.00
_cell.angle_gamma   90.00
#
_symmetry.space_group_name_H-M   'P 1'
#
loop_
_entity.id
_entity.type
_entity.pdbx_description
1 polymer ?
#
loop_
_entity_poly.entity_id
_entity_poly.type
_entity_poly.pdbx_seq_one_letter_code
_entity_poly.pdbx_strand_id
1 'polypeptide(L)'
;MKPTSARFFQQSQITQLTRPWKKYRDGTLFYGASKVGNKRVPLTTKDGNKSMYKGTRSSGIGRHTQYGGYKINWNRVRTYTVPKDFNTDLKPLLSHNLPELKHQFSGYQKGYTDPKLYFDKLKKYVKEGKIQSEASNVESYVERG
;
A
#
# COMPACT_ATOMS: atom_id res chain seq x y z
N MET A 1 18.33 46.98 -30.00
CA MET A 1 18.27 45.55 -30.38
C MET A 1 19.54 44.87 -29.88
N LYS A 2 19.45 43.79 -29.10
CA LYS A 2 20.64 42.99 -28.78
C LYS A 2 21.05 42.20 -30.03
N PRO A 3 22.32 42.21 -30.45
CA PRO A 3 22.76 41.50 -31.64
C PRO A 3 22.66 39.98 -31.43
N THR A 4 22.08 39.28 -32.41
CA THR A 4 21.99 37.82 -32.46
C THR A 4 23.38 37.23 -32.67
N SER A 5 23.79 36.29 -31.81
CA SER A 5 25.08 35.59 -31.94
C SER A 5 25.16 34.83 -33.27
N ALA A 6 26.26 35.00 -34.01
CA ALA A 6 26.50 34.48 -35.37
C ALA A 6 26.36 32.94 -35.53
N ARG A 7 26.24 32.17 -34.45
CA ARG A 7 26.05 30.71 -34.46
C ARG A 7 24.64 30.26 -34.87
N PHE A 8 23.68 31.16 -35.03
CA PHE A 8 22.31 30.82 -35.41
C PHE A 8 21.95 31.04 -36.89
N PHE A 9 22.94 31.34 -37.74
CA PHE A 9 22.68 31.66 -39.16
C PHE A 9 22.13 30.47 -39.98
N GLN A 10 22.28 29.23 -39.48
CA GLN A 10 21.82 28.01 -40.15
C GLN A 10 20.49 27.44 -39.60
N GLN A 11 19.92 28.03 -38.55
CA GLN A 11 18.68 27.52 -37.97
C GLN A 11 17.46 28.13 -38.68
N SER A 12 16.59 27.27 -39.22
CA SER A 12 15.34 27.73 -39.83
C SER A 12 14.44 28.36 -38.76
N GLN A 13 13.63 29.35 -39.15
CA GLN A 13 12.68 30.02 -38.24
C GLN A 13 11.77 29.02 -37.48
N ILE A 14 11.56 27.83 -38.04
CA ILE A 14 10.77 26.73 -37.44
C ILE A 14 11.41 26.20 -36.15
N THR A 15 12.74 26.16 -36.03
CA THR A 15 13.41 25.62 -34.83
C THR A 15 13.36 26.57 -33.64
N GLN A 16 13.00 27.84 -33.86
CA GLN A 16 12.79 28.84 -32.81
C GLN A 16 11.37 28.80 -32.23
N LEU A 17 10.45 28.04 -32.82
CA LEU A 17 9.09 27.87 -32.30
C LEU A 17 9.12 27.03 -31.03
N THR A 18 8.26 27.37 -30.05
CA THR A 18 8.08 26.58 -28.82
C THR A 18 7.80 25.10 -29.11
N ARG A 19 7.10 24.83 -30.21
CA ARG A 19 6.79 23.48 -30.71
C ARG A 19 6.98 23.48 -32.23
N PRO A 20 8.06 22.87 -32.77
CA PRO A 20 8.39 22.96 -34.19
C PRO A 20 7.31 22.44 -35.17
N TRP A 21 6.44 21.53 -34.71
CA TRP A 21 5.34 20.98 -35.50
C TRP A 21 4.08 21.88 -35.54
N LYS A 22 4.00 22.91 -34.68
CA LYS A 22 2.89 23.88 -34.66
C LYS A 22 3.33 25.18 -35.32
N LYS A 23 3.16 25.23 -36.64
CA LYS A 23 3.65 26.33 -37.48
C LYS A 23 2.73 27.56 -37.51
N TYR A 24 1.44 27.39 -37.23
CA TYR A 24 0.43 28.44 -37.23
C TYR A 24 -0.18 28.61 -35.82
N ARG A 25 -0.75 29.79 -35.52
CA ARG A 25 -1.49 29.99 -34.26
C ARG A 25 -2.79 29.20 -34.31
N ASP A 26 -2.92 28.21 -33.43
CA ASP A 26 -4.06 27.32 -33.31
C ASP A 26 -4.78 27.44 -31.95
N GLY A 27 -4.43 28.45 -31.15
CA GLY A 27 -4.95 28.64 -29.79
C GLY A 27 -4.33 27.71 -28.74
N THR A 28 -3.34 26.89 -29.11
CA THR A 28 -2.63 26.05 -28.13
C THR A 28 -1.90 26.91 -27.10
N LEU A 29 -1.96 26.47 -25.84
CA LEU A 29 -1.27 27.12 -24.74
C LEU A 29 0.22 26.79 -24.76
N PHE A 30 1.03 27.62 -24.10
CA PHE A 30 2.44 27.32 -23.86
C PHE A 30 2.62 25.98 -23.12
N TYR A 31 1.75 25.71 -22.13
CA TYR A 31 1.64 24.43 -21.43
C TYR A 31 0.18 24.14 -21.06
N GLY A 32 -0.16 22.86 -20.92
CA GLY A 32 -1.51 22.42 -20.55
C GLY A 32 -2.55 22.56 -21.67
N ALA A 33 -3.81 22.24 -21.35
CA ALA A 33 -4.94 22.27 -22.28
C ALA A 33 -5.92 23.43 -22.02
N SER A 34 -6.13 23.79 -20.75
CA SER A 34 -6.98 24.91 -20.34
C SER A 34 -6.30 25.69 -19.21
N LYS A 35 -6.46 27.03 -19.21
CA LYS A 35 -6.01 27.89 -18.12
C LYS A 35 -6.99 27.94 -16.95
N VAL A 36 -8.25 27.57 -17.19
CA VAL A 36 -9.35 27.68 -16.22
C VAL A 36 -9.78 26.30 -15.72
N GLY A 37 -10.29 26.26 -14.49
CA GLY A 37 -10.78 25.06 -13.82
C GLY A 37 -11.30 25.39 -12.42
N ASN A 38 -11.84 24.39 -11.72
CA ASN A 38 -12.30 24.57 -10.36
C ASN A 38 -11.11 24.84 -9.41
N LYS A 39 -11.14 25.98 -8.71
CA LYS A 39 -10.12 26.37 -7.73
C LYS A 39 -10.39 25.85 -6.32
N ARG A 40 -11.61 25.38 -6.03
CA ARG A 40 -12.04 24.86 -4.72
C ARG A 40 -11.71 23.38 -4.60
N VAL A 41 -10.42 23.07 -4.57
CA VAL A 41 -9.88 21.72 -4.36
C VAL A 41 -9.12 21.67 -3.03
N PRO A 42 -9.07 20.53 -2.33
CA PRO A 42 -8.33 20.42 -1.09
C PRO A 42 -6.83 20.66 -1.33
N LEU A 43 -6.22 21.54 -0.52
CA LEU A 43 -4.78 21.85 -0.62
C LEU A 43 -3.92 20.60 -0.43
N THR A 44 -2.76 20.55 -1.05
CA THR A 44 -1.75 19.50 -0.83
C THR A 44 -0.60 20.03 0.05
N THR A 45 0.45 19.23 0.25
CA THR A 45 1.68 19.70 0.91
C THR A 45 2.51 20.64 0.02
N LYS A 46 2.16 20.79 -1.27
CA LYS A 46 2.88 21.63 -2.25
C LYS A 46 2.23 22.98 -2.47
N ASP A 47 1.03 23.17 -1.96
CA ASP A 47 0.28 24.42 -2.06
C ASP A 47 0.51 25.30 -0.82
N GLY A 48 0.21 26.59 -0.94
CA GLY A 48 0.28 27.55 0.17
C GLY A 48 1.65 28.21 0.34
N ASN A 49 1.80 28.95 1.44
CA ASN A 49 3.03 29.69 1.75
C ASN A 49 3.99 28.82 2.60
N LYS A 50 5.20 29.32 2.83
CA LYS A 50 6.26 28.67 3.64
C LYS A 50 5.82 28.26 5.05
N SER A 51 4.81 28.92 5.63
CA SER A 51 4.27 28.61 6.96
C SER A 51 3.15 27.57 6.96
N MET A 52 2.56 27.26 5.80
CA MET A 52 1.50 26.25 5.71
C MET A 52 2.11 24.86 5.84
N TYR A 53 1.87 24.20 6.97
CA TYR A 53 2.26 22.81 7.19
C TYR A 53 1.02 21.92 7.29
N LYS A 54 0.83 21.04 6.30
CA LYS A 54 -0.32 20.13 6.25
C LYS A 54 -0.04 18.75 6.89
N GLY A 55 1.18 18.24 6.73
CA GLY A 55 1.57 16.89 7.17
C GLY A 55 1.00 15.75 6.31
N THR A 56 1.46 14.52 6.58
CA THR A 56 1.08 13.30 5.82
C THR A 56 0.79 12.10 6.73
N ARG A 57 0.43 12.35 8.00
CA ARG A 57 0.17 11.32 9.03
C ARG A 57 1.37 10.39 9.32
N SER A 58 2.58 10.84 9.01
CA SER A 58 3.81 10.06 9.17
C SER A 58 4.40 10.17 10.59
N SER A 59 4.44 11.38 11.16
CA SER A 59 5.27 11.70 12.32
C SER A 59 4.46 12.17 13.53
N GLY A 60 3.83 11.21 14.22
CA GLY A 60 3.17 11.38 15.53
C GLY A 60 3.92 10.68 16.67
N ILE A 61 5.26 10.67 16.59
CA ILE A 61 6.12 9.74 17.32
C ILE A 61 6.72 10.35 18.58
N GLY A 62 7.11 11.61 18.53
CA GLY A 62 7.83 12.30 19.60
C GLY A 62 7.14 13.59 20.03
N ARG A 63 7.94 14.57 20.43
CA ARG A 63 7.49 15.92 20.77
C ARG A 63 8.42 16.98 20.20
N HIS A 64 7.86 18.13 19.84
CA HIS A 64 8.65 19.33 19.59
C HIS A 64 9.33 19.81 20.88
N THR A 65 10.49 20.43 20.73
CA THR A 65 11.23 21.09 21.82
C THR A 65 10.96 22.59 21.79
N GLN A 66 11.24 23.31 22.87
CA GLN A 66 11.00 24.75 22.94
C GLN A 66 11.81 25.55 21.91
N TYR A 67 12.95 25.02 21.46
CA TYR A 67 13.85 25.66 20.50
C TYR A 67 13.63 25.18 19.05
N GLY A 68 12.47 24.60 18.74
CA GLY A 68 12.11 24.17 17.38
C GLY A 68 12.69 22.81 16.94
N GLY A 69 13.54 22.17 17.75
CA GLY A 69 13.97 20.78 17.52
C GLY A 69 12.88 19.75 17.80
N TYR A 70 13.18 18.47 17.59
CA TYR A 70 12.24 17.35 17.83
C TYR A 70 12.92 16.23 18.62
N LYS A 71 12.26 15.73 19.67
CA LYS A 71 12.74 14.59 20.49
C LYS A 71 11.84 13.37 20.26
N ILE A 72 12.42 12.29 19.76
CA ILE A 72 11.74 11.02 19.50
C ILE A 72 11.41 10.32 20.82
N ASN A 73 10.20 9.75 20.93
CA ASN A 73 9.85 8.79 21.96
C ASN A 73 9.83 7.39 21.34
N TRP A 74 10.85 6.58 21.65
CA TRP A 74 11.00 5.24 21.08
C TRP A 74 9.85 4.28 21.41
N ASN A 75 9.15 4.48 22.53
CA ASN A 75 7.99 3.67 22.90
C ASN A 75 6.79 3.86 21.94
N ARG A 76 6.81 4.93 21.12
CA ARG A 76 5.77 5.21 20.11
C ARG A 76 6.23 4.94 18.69
N VAL A 77 7.48 4.54 18.49
CA VAL A 77 8.00 4.18 17.17
C VAL A 77 7.41 2.83 16.78
N ARG A 78 6.79 2.78 15.60
CA ARG A 78 6.22 1.55 15.05
C ARG A 78 7.34 0.64 14.57
N THR A 79 7.31 -0.61 15.00
CA THR A 79 8.20 -1.69 14.54
C THR A 79 7.39 -2.77 13.82
N TYR A 80 7.95 -3.34 12.75
CA TYR A 80 7.38 -4.50 12.08
C TYR A 80 8.22 -5.73 12.43
N THR A 81 7.74 -6.52 13.38
CA THR A 81 8.47 -7.68 13.90
C THR A 81 8.39 -8.85 12.93
N VAL A 82 9.55 -9.34 12.51
CA VAL A 82 9.66 -10.52 11.65
C VAL A 82 9.86 -11.76 12.54
N PRO A 83 9.16 -12.88 12.31
CA PRO A 83 9.41 -14.13 13.03
C PRO A 83 10.87 -14.56 12.87
N LYS A 84 11.51 -14.97 13.99
CA LYS A 84 12.91 -15.42 13.97
C LYS A 84 13.09 -16.67 13.09
N ASP A 85 12.21 -17.63 13.29
CA ASP A 85 12.15 -18.87 12.52
C ASP A 85 10.89 -18.79 11.65
N PHE A 86 11.06 -18.57 10.34
CA PHE A 86 9.94 -18.50 9.40
C PHE A 86 9.98 -19.70 8.45
N ASN A 87 8.80 -20.24 8.14
CA ASN A 87 8.68 -21.37 7.23
C ASN A 87 8.70 -20.87 5.78
N THR A 88 9.77 -21.18 5.04
CA THR A 88 9.93 -20.84 3.62
C THR A 88 8.99 -21.61 2.70
N ASP A 89 8.43 -22.72 3.15
CA ASP A 89 7.59 -23.60 2.35
C ASP A 89 6.15 -23.07 2.25
N LEU A 90 5.72 -22.23 3.20
CA LEU A 90 4.43 -21.53 3.12
C LEU A 90 4.50 -20.42 2.05
N LYS A 91 3.69 -20.57 1.01
CA LYS A 91 3.60 -19.64 -0.12
C LYS A 91 2.30 -18.82 -0.05
N PRO A 92 2.25 -17.62 -0.67
CA PRO A 92 1.04 -16.80 -0.68
C PRO A 92 -0.13 -17.43 -1.43
N LEU A 93 0.14 -18.40 -2.31
CA LEU A 93 -0.85 -19.11 -3.10
C LEU A 93 -0.67 -20.63 -2.94
N LEU A 94 -1.77 -21.34 -3.08
CA LEU A 94 -1.81 -22.80 -3.12
C LEU A 94 -1.83 -23.31 -4.56
N SER A 95 -1.47 -24.58 -4.76
CA SER A 95 -1.63 -25.26 -6.05
C SER A 95 -3.10 -25.39 -6.40
N HIS A 96 -3.45 -25.18 -7.68
CA HIS A 96 -4.81 -25.39 -8.18
C HIS A 96 -5.26 -26.87 -8.11
N ASN A 97 -4.31 -27.80 -7.98
CA ASN A 97 -4.61 -29.23 -7.85
C ASN A 97 -5.20 -29.60 -6.47
N LEU A 98 -5.10 -28.70 -5.48
CA LEU A 98 -5.65 -28.92 -4.15
C LEU A 98 -7.16 -28.61 -4.13
N PRO A 99 -8.00 -29.49 -3.58
CA PRO A 99 -9.39 -29.17 -3.34
C PRO A 99 -9.54 -28.09 -2.26
N GLU A 100 -10.61 -27.30 -2.34
CA GLU A 100 -10.97 -26.36 -1.28
C GLU A 100 -11.58 -27.12 -0.09
N LEU A 101 -10.89 -27.11 1.04
CA LEU A 101 -11.31 -27.79 2.27
C LEU A 101 -12.52 -27.09 2.92
N LYS A 102 -13.57 -27.87 3.24
CA LYS A 102 -14.79 -27.37 3.90
C LYS A 102 -14.98 -27.98 5.27
N HIS A 103 -15.09 -27.14 6.30
CA HIS A 103 -15.31 -27.62 7.67
C HIS A 103 -16.80 -27.85 7.96
N GLN A 104 -17.11 -28.93 8.69
CA GLN A 104 -18.46 -29.26 9.15
C GLN A 104 -18.52 -29.38 10.67
N PHE A 105 -19.19 -28.41 11.31
CA PHE A 105 -19.33 -28.32 12.76
C PHE A 105 -20.68 -28.88 13.24
N SER A 106 -21.05 -30.08 12.82
CA SER A 106 -22.30 -30.71 13.23
C SER A 106 -22.36 -30.90 14.76
N GLY A 107 -23.46 -30.48 15.37
CA GLY A 107 -23.66 -30.55 16.83
C GLY A 107 -23.10 -29.38 17.65
N TYR A 108 -22.50 -28.37 17.00
CA TYR A 108 -22.01 -27.15 17.65
C TYR A 108 -22.77 -25.92 17.14
N GLN A 109 -23.57 -25.29 18.01
CA GLN A 109 -24.47 -24.20 17.60
C GLN A 109 -23.71 -22.96 17.10
N LYS A 110 -22.51 -22.69 17.67
CA LYS A 110 -21.68 -21.53 17.30
C LYS A 110 -20.60 -21.87 16.28
N GLY A 111 -20.67 -23.05 15.66
CA GLY A 111 -19.70 -23.52 14.69
C GLY A 111 -18.26 -23.50 15.23
N TYR A 112 -17.35 -22.86 14.48
CA TYR A 112 -15.92 -22.80 14.82
C TYR A 112 -15.60 -22.00 16.10
N THR A 113 -16.50 -21.11 16.54
CA THR A 113 -16.32 -20.30 17.77
C THR A 113 -16.94 -20.93 19.01
N ASP A 114 -17.51 -22.13 18.89
CA ASP A 114 -18.18 -22.79 20.00
C ASP A 114 -17.16 -23.22 21.09
N PRO A 115 -17.33 -22.79 22.35
CA PRO A 115 -16.43 -23.20 23.43
C PRO A 115 -16.46 -24.72 23.67
N LYS A 116 -17.60 -25.39 23.45
CA LYS A 116 -17.71 -26.85 23.60
C LYS A 116 -16.78 -27.56 22.61
N LEU A 117 -16.73 -27.08 21.37
CA LEU A 117 -15.83 -27.60 20.34
C LEU A 117 -14.36 -27.45 20.77
N TYR A 118 -14.00 -26.29 21.31
CA TYR A 118 -12.64 -26.06 21.82
C TYR A 118 -12.28 -27.01 22.97
N PHE A 119 -13.18 -27.20 23.94
CA PHE A 119 -12.98 -28.17 25.03
C PHE A 119 -12.85 -29.61 24.54
N ASP A 120 -13.66 -30.02 23.57
CA ASP A 120 -13.56 -31.36 22.98
C ASP A 120 -12.22 -31.55 22.26
N LYS A 121 -11.73 -30.55 21.51
CA LYS A 121 -10.40 -30.56 20.88
C LYS A 121 -9.28 -30.64 21.92
N LEU A 122 -9.38 -29.89 23.01
CA LEU A 122 -8.42 -29.97 24.12
C LEU A 122 -8.42 -31.36 24.76
N LYS A 123 -9.59 -31.93 25.03
CA LYS A 123 -9.72 -33.28 25.57
C LYS A 123 -9.11 -34.33 24.63
N LYS A 124 -9.31 -34.18 23.32
CA LYS A 124 -8.68 -35.02 22.30
C LYS A 124 -7.16 -34.87 22.31
N TYR A 125 -6.65 -33.64 22.31
CA TYR A 125 -5.21 -33.34 22.39
C TYR A 125 -4.55 -33.93 23.65
N VAL A 126 -5.19 -33.84 24.82
CA VAL A 126 -4.64 -34.40 26.06
C VAL A 126 -4.57 -35.93 26.02
N LYS A 127 -5.56 -36.58 25.40
CA LYS A 127 -5.63 -38.04 25.30
C LYS A 127 -4.71 -38.61 24.24
N GLU A 128 -4.65 -37.95 23.09
CA GLU A 128 -4.08 -38.50 21.85
C GLU A 128 -2.81 -37.77 21.39
N GLY A 129 -2.54 -36.56 21.91
CA GLY A 129 -1.42 -35.72 21.52
C GLY A 129 -1.65 -34.96 20.21
N LYS A 130 -0.54 -34.64 19.52
CA LYS A 130 -0.53 -33.89 18.24
C LYS A 130 -0.81 -34.82 17.06
N ILE A 131 -2.06 -35.25 16.92
CA ILE A 131 -2.50 -36.06 15.77
C ILE A 131 -2.96 -35.16 14.63
N GLN A 132 -2.55 -35.52 13.41
CA GLN A 132 -2.97 -34.86 12.17
C GLN A 132 -4.43 -35.20 11.82
N SER A 133 -5.18 -34.23 11.31
CA SER A 133 -6.57 -34.45 10.89
C SER A 133 -6.65 -35.15 9.53
N GLU A 134 -7.87 -35.54 9.14
CA GLU A 134 -8.17 -36.09 7.82
C GLU A 134 -7.78 -35.13 6.68
N ALA A 135 -7.75 -33.81 6.93
CA ALA A 135 -7.31 -32.81 5.96
C ALA A 135 -5.80 -32.82 5.67
N SER A 136 -5.01 -33.63 6.40
CA SER A 136 -3.62 -33.89 6.01
C SER A 136 -3.53 -34.75 4.74
N ASN A 137 -4.61 -35.44 4.36
CA ASN A 137 -4.73 -36.03 3.05
C ASN A 137 -5.09 -34.95 2.02
N VAL A 138 -4.23 -34.80 1.01
CA VAL A 138 -4.33 -33.84 -0.10
C VAL A 138 -5.66 -33.96 -0.87
N GLU A 139 -6.25 -35.16 -0.90
CA GLU A 139 -7.50 -35.42 -1.61
C GLU A 139 -8.76 -35.10 -0.78
N SER A 140 -8.61 -34.89 0.53
CA SER A 140 -9.74 -34.60 1.41
C SER A 140 -10.30 -33.20 1.14
N TYR A 141 -11.62 -33.10 0.99
CA TYR A 141 -12.33 -31.85 0.72
C TYR A 141 -13.30 -31.44 1.84
N VAL A 142 -13.52 -32.31 2.84
CA VAL A 142 -14.37 -32.04 4.01
C VAL A 142 -13.65 -32.51 5.27
N GLU A 143 -13.68 -31.69 6.32
CA GLU A 143 -13.26 -32.13 7.66
C GLU A 143 -14.19 -31.62 8.75
N ARG A 144 -14.12 -32.20 9.96
CA ARG A 144 -14.89 -31.75 11.13
C ARG A 144 -14.40 -30.39 11.67
N GLY A 145 -13.11 -30.11 11.50
CA GLY A 145 -12.41 -28.94 12.01
C GLY A 145 -11.84 -29.08 13.41
#